data_AF-A0A139CJM3-F1
#
_entry.id   AF-A0A139CJM3-F1
#
_cell.length_a   1.000
_cell.length_b   1.000
_cell.length_c   1.000
_cell.angle_alpha   90.00
_cell.angle_beta   90.00
_cell.angle_gamma   90.00
#
_symmetry.space_group_name_H-M   'P 1'
#
loop_
_entity.id
_entity.type
_entity.pdbx_description
1 polymer ?
#
loop_
_entity_poly.entity_id
_entity_poly.type
_entity_poly.pdbx_seq_one_letter_code
_entity_poly.pdbx_strand_id
1 'polypeptide(L)'
;NAFLSALFSNLSSNCDTNVHGEERPCISCGYCEQACPVDIFPHLVEQYTAKSNVDDELIRYGIFDCVECNLCTFVCPSKRPLGKHIKQGKQFLMNKGYAVK
;
A
#
# COMPACT_ATOMS: atom_id res chain seq x y z
N ASN A 1 2.75 -23.67 30.22
CA ASN A 1 1.72 -22.80 29.62
C ASN A 1 0.38 -23.51 29.36
N ALA A 2 -0.05 -24.44 30.21
CA ALA A 2 -1.36 -25.13 30.07
C ALA A 2 -2.36 -24.79 31.19
N PHE A 3 -1.90 -24.22 32.31
CA PHE A 3 -2.75 -23.97 33.49
C PHE A 3 -3.71 -22.77 33.31
N LEU A 4 -3.29 -21.73 32.58
CA LEU A 4 -4.12 -20.54 32.36
C LEU A 4 -5.25 -20.77 31.33
N SER A 5 -5.02 -21.65 30.34
CA SER A 5 -6.05 -22.01 29.34
C SER A 5 -7.18 -22.84 29.92
N ALA A 6 -6.94 -23.58 31.01
CA ALA A 6 -7.98 -24.33 31.73
C ALA A 6 -8.86 -23.42 32.61
N LEU A 7 -8.30 -22.33 33.14
CA LEU A 7 -9.03 -21.36 33.97
C LEU A 7 -9.99 -20.49 33.15
N PHE A 8 -9.73 -20.37 31.85
CA PHE A 8 -10.53 -19.60 30.89
C PHE A 8 -10.89 -20.45 29.67
N SER A 9 -11.33 -21.69 29.89
CA SER A 9 -11.72 -22.61 28.81
C SER A 9 -12.92 -22.11 27.97
N ASN A 10 -13.64 -21.12 28.49
CA ASN A 10 -14.75 -20.43 27.82
C ASN A 10 -14.39 -19.00 27.34
N LEU A 11 -13.13 -18.59 27.45
CA LEU A 11 -12.69 -17.32 26.86
C LEU A 11 -12.42 -17.57 25.37
N SER A 12 -13.49 -17.47 24.59
CA SER A 12 -13.38 -17.18 23.17
C SER A 12 -12.75 -15.78 23.03
N SER A 13 -11.42 -15.71 23.04
CA SER A 13 -10.76 -14.54 22.46
C SER A 13 -11.18 -14.51 21.00
N ASN A 14 -11.87 -13.44 20.59
CA ASN A 14 -11.95 -13.12 19.17
C ASN A 14 -10.50 -12.91 18.73
N CYS A 15 -9.91 -13.94 18.11
CA CYS A 15 -8.68 -13.81 17.35
C CYS A 15 -9.08 -13.22 16.00
N ASP A 16 -9.67 -12.03 16.04
CA ASP A 16 -9.99 -11.28 14.85
C ASP A 16 -8.72 -10.62 14.35
N THR A 17 -8.47 -10.68 13.05
CA THR A 17 -7.49 -9.81 12.39
C THR A 17 -8.03 -8.38 12.34
N ASN A 18 -8.59 -7.89 13.45
CA ASN A 18 -9.28 -6.62 13.59
C ASN A 18 -8.28 -5.52 13.27
N VAL A 19 -8.29 -5.09 12.01
CA VAL A 19 -7.85 -3.76 11.66
C VAL A 19 -8.72 -2.86 12.51
N HIS A 20 -8.18 -2.27 13.58
CA HIS A 20 -8.90 -1.38 14.49
C HIS A 20 -9.26 -0.05 13.79
N GLY A 21 -9.70 -0.13 12.53
CA GLY A 21 -9.81 0.97 11.58
C GLY A 21 -8.49 1.46 10.99
N GLU A 22 -7.33 0.95 11.45
CA GLU A 22 -6.03 1.47 11.06
C GLU A 22 -5.42 0.79 9.82
N GLU A 23 -4.72 1.58 8.99
CA GLU A 23 -3.95 1.06 7.89
C GLU A 23 -2.74 0.28 8.40
N ARG A 24 -2.56 -0.95 7.91
CA ARG A 24 -1.39 -1.75 8.27
C ARG A 24 -0.12 -1.13 7.70
N PRO A 25 0.99 -1.09 8.45
CA PRO A 25 2.25 -0.56 7.95
C PRO A 25 2.81 -1.42 6.81
N CYS A 26 3.61 -0.79 5.96
CA CYS A 26 4.46 -1.51 5.03
C CYS A 26 5.54 -2.25 5.82
N ILE A 27 5.74 -3.54 5.54
CA ILE A 27 6.83 -4.34 6.11
C ILE A 27 8.04 -4.46 5.15
N SER A 28 8.07 -3.66 4.08
CA SER A 28 9.14 -3.65 3.08
C SER A 28 9.48 -5.03 2.47
N CYS A 29 8.43 -5.82 2.18
CA CYS A 29 8.58 -7.18 1.67
C CYS A 29 8.94 -7.30 0.17
N GLY A 30 8.82 -6.22 -0.62
CA GLY A 30 9.17 -6.22 -2.05
C GLY A 30 8.19 -6.90 -3.01
N TYR A 31 7.16 -7.62 -2.53
CA TYR A 31 6.22 -8.34 -3.42
C TYR A 31 5.49 -7.46 -4.44
N CYS A 32 5.20 -6.20 -4.08
CA CYS A 32 4.54 -5.27 -4.99
C CYS A 32 5.39 -4.90 -6.21
N GLU A 33 6.72 -4.94 -6.07
CA GLU A 33 7.67 -4.66 -7.16
C GLU A 33 7.74 -5.86 -8.11
N GLN A 34 7.90 -7.06 -7.56
CA GLN A 34 7.95 -8.32 -8.33
C GLN A 34 6.68 -8.59 -9.13
N ALA A 35 5.52 -8.15 -8.64
CA ALA A 35 4.24 -8.32 -9.31
C ALA A 35 3.91 -7.20 -10.31
N CYS A 36 4.74 -6.15 -10.40
CA CYS A 36 4.44 -5.00 -11.25
C CYS A 36 4.81 -5.31 -12.70
N PRO A 37 3.90 -5.13 -13.68
CA PRO A 37 4.20 -5.40 -15.09
C PRO A 37 5.01 -4.29 -15.78
N VAL A 38 5.21 -3.15 -15.12
CA VAL A 38 5.88 -1.94 -15.66
C VAL A 38 7.09 -1.53 -14.83
N ASP A 39 7.57 -2.42 -13.94
CA ASP A 39 8.77 -2.24 -13.11
C ASP A 39 8.86 -0.90 -12.35
N ILE A 40 7.72 -0.39 -11.87
CA ILE A 40 7.70 0.76 -10.94
C ILE A 40 7.91 0.28 -9.50
N PHE A 41 8.15 1.22 -8.58
CA PHE A 41 8.26 0.95 -7.14
C PHE A 41 6.99 1.39 -6.39
N PRO A 42 5.93 0.55 -6.25
CA PRO A 42 4.63 1.01 -5.74
C PRO A 42 4.71 1.48 -4.29
N HIS A 43 5.56 0.84 -3.49
CA HIS A 43 5.76 1.16 -2.08
C HIS A 43 6.39 2.55 -1.88
N LEU A 44 7.34 2.95 -2.74
CA LEU A 44 7.94 4.28 -2.71
C LEU A 44 6.93 5.31 -3.19
N VAL A 45 6.31 5.09 -4.35
CA VAL A 45 5.32 6.01 -4.92
C VAL A 45 4.24 6.34 -3.89
N GLU A 46 3.69 5.33 -3.22
CA GLU A 46 2.70 5.53 -2.16
C GLU A 46 3.24 6.36 -0.98
N GLN A 47 4.45 6.08 -0.50
CA GLN A 47 5.05 6.84 0.59
C GLN A 47 5.21 8.32 0.24
N TYR A 48 5.54 8.63 -1.00
CA TYR A 48 5.63 10.00 -1.48
C TYR A 48 4.25 10.62 -1.73
N THR A 49 3.23 9.86 -2.15
CA THR A 49 1.86 10.41 -2.26
C THR A 49 1.29 10.91 -0.93
N ALA A 50 1.76 10.37 0.19
CA ALA A 50 1.36 10.81 1.53
C ALA A 50 2.09 12.09 2.00
N LYS A 51 3.16 12.51 1.31
CA LYS A 51 3.98 13.69 1.68
C LYS A 51 3.64 14.87 0.78
N SER A 52 3.70 16.09 1.31
CA SER A 52 3.59 17.32 0.52
C SER A 52 4.91 17.66 -0.18
N ASN A 53 4.85 18.29 -1.36
CA ASN A 53 5.99 18.83 -2.13
C ASN A 53 7.00 17.81 -2.68
N VAL A 54 6.56 16.62 -3.08
CA VAL A 54 7.43 15.56 -3.67
C VAL A 54 6.98 15.18 -5.08
N ASP A 55 6.50 16.18 -5.83
CA ASP A 55 5.93 15.99 -7.17
C ASP A 55 7.00 15.47 -8.15
N ASP A 56 8.21 16.04 -8.12
CA ASP A 56 9.31 15.66 -9.00
C ASP A 56 9.81 14.23 -8.71
N GLU A 57 9.86 13.83 -7.44
CA GLU A 57 10.18 12.47 -7.02
C GLU A 57 9.12 11.48 -7.53
N LEU A 58 7.83 11.79 -7.40
CA LEU A 58 6.75 10.94 -7.93
C LEU A 58 6.91 10.66 -9.41
N ILE A 59 7.27 11.68 -10.18
CA ILE A 59 7.50 11.59 -11.61
C ILE A 59 8.73 10.72 -11.89
N ARG A 60 9.82 10.92 -11.14
CA ARG A 60 11.04 10.09 -11.24
C ARG A 60 10.80 8.61 -10.94
N TYR A 61 9.89 8.30 -10.03
CA TYR A 61 9.52 6.92 -9.70
C TYR A 61 8.52 6.29 -10.69
N GLY A 62 8.18 6.97 -11.79
CA GLY A 62 7.34 6.41 -12.84
C GLY A 62 5.86 6.34 -12.50
N ILE A 63 5.33 7.27 -11.68
CA ILE A 63 3.89 7.27 -11.34
C ILE A 63 2.97 7.28 -12.58
N PHE A 64 3.43 7.88 -13.66
CA PHE A 64 2.69 7.96 -14.92
C PHE A 64 2.68 6.65 -15.71
N ASP A 65 3.70 5.80 -15.53
CA ASP A 65 3.82 4.49 -16.18
C ASP A 65 2.85 3.46 -15.60
N CYS A 66 2.28 3.74 -14.42
CA CYS A 66 1.27 2.89 -13.82
C CYS A 66 0.02 2.79 -14.71
N VAL A 67 -0.29 1.56 -15.12
CA VAL A 67 -1.46 1.17 -15.94
C VAL A 67 -2.71 0.80 -15.11
N GLU A 68 -2.71 1.09 -13.81
CA GLU A 68 -3.84 0.84 -12.89
C GLU A 68 -4.29 -0.65 -12.81
N CYS A 69 -3.36 -1.60 -12.96
CA CYS A 69 -3.65 -3.04 -12.90
C CYS A 69 -4.01 -3.58 -11.50
N ASN A 70 -3.76 -2.82 -10.43
CA ASN A 70 -4.04 -3.16 -9.03
C ASN A 70 -3.40 -4.46 -8.48
N LEU A 71 -2.46 -5.06 -9.20
CA LEU A 71 -1.72 -6.27 -8.76
C LEU A 71 -0.98 -6.03 -7.43
N CYS A 72 -0.39 -4.84 -7.25
CA CYS A 72 0.33 -4.46 -6.04
C CYS A 72 -0.55 -4.52 -4.77
N THR A 73 -1.81 -4.08 -4.86
CA THR A 73 -2.78 -4.17 -3.75
C THR A 73 -3.15 -5.62 -3.44
N PHE A 74 -3.30 -6.44 -4.48
CA PHE A 74 -3.70 -7.85 -4.33
C PHE A 74 -2.62 -8.68 -3.61
N VAL A 75 -1.37 -8.56 -4.06
CA VAL A 75 -0.23 -9.33 -3.53
C VAL A 75 0.27 -8.82 -2.17
N CYS A 76 -0.09 -7.61 -1.76
CA CYS A 76 0.38 -7.03 -0.51
C CYS A 76 -0.09 -7.86 0.71
N PRO A 77 0.83 -8.38 1.54
CA PRO A 77 0.46 -9.13 2.76
C PRO A 77 -0.22 -8.23 3.79
N SER A 78 0.14 -6.94 3.81
CA SER A 78 -0.51 -5.92 4.65
C SER A 78 -1.85 -5.45 4.08
N LYS A 79 -2.28 -5.92 2.90
CA LYS A 79 -3.53 -5.52 2.21
C LYS A 79 -3.72 -4.01 2.10
N ARG A 80 -2.61 -3.29 1.89
CA ARG A 80 -2.61 -1.83 1.72
C ARG A 80 -3.18 -1.45 0.36
N PRO A 81 -4.01 -0.40 0.26
CA PRO A 81 -4.66 0.00 -1.00
C PRO A 81 -3.73 0.79 -1.94
N LEU A 82 -2.56 0.22 -2.25
CA LEU A 82 -1.50 0.84 -3.08
C LEU A 82 -2.03 1.43 -4.40
N GLY A 83 -2.84 0.66 -5.14
CA GLY A 83 -3.39 1.10 -6.41
C GLY A 83 -4.31 2.32 -6.29
N LYS A 84 -5.07 2.45 -5.19
CA LYS A 84 -5.91 3.63 -4.92
C LYS A 84 -5.06 4.87 -4.70
N HIS A 85 -4.01 4.75 -3.89
CA HIS A 85 -3.09 5.86 -3.59
C HIS A 85 -2.33 6.32 -4.84
N ILE A 86 -1.82 5.38 -5.64
CA ILE A 86 -1.13 5.70 -6.90
C ILE A 86 -2.05 6.41 -7.88
N LYS A 87 -3.30 5.94 -8.02
CA LYS A 87 -4.31 6.59 -8.86
C LYS A 87 -4.62 8.02 -8.42
N GLN A 88 -4.78 8.23 -7.11
CA GLN A 88 -4.98 9.56 -6.54
C GLN A 88 -3.77 10.48 -6.78
N GLY A 89 -2.55 9.96 -6.61
CA GLY A 89 -1.32 10.70 -6.91
C GLY A 89 -1.22 11.08 -8.39
N LYS A 90 -1.57 10.17 -9.30
CA LYS A 90 -1.61 10.43 -10.74
C LYS A 90 -2.60 11.55 -11.07
N GLN A 91 -3.81 11.50 -10.52
CA GLN A 91 -4.82 12.56 -10.70
C GLN A 91 -4.37 13.89 -10.11
N PHE A 92 -3.73 13.88 -8.94
CA PHE A 92 -3.21 15.08 -8.29
C PHE A 92 -2.15 15.78 -9.15
N LEU A 93 -1.22 15.04 -9.76
CA LEU A 93 -0.22 15.59 -10.67
C LEU A 93 -0.84 16.09 -11.98
N MET A 94 -1.80 15.36 -12.54
CA MET A 94 -2.53 15.81 -13.74
C MET A 94 -3.26 17.14 -13.49
N ASN A 95 -3.88 17.30 -12.32
CA ASN A 95 -4.55 18.55 -11.94
C ASN A 95 -3.58 19.73 -11.76
N LYS A 96 -2.33 19.45 -11.40
CA LYS A 96 -1.26 20.46 -11.34
C LYS A 96 -0.67 20.82 -12.71
N GLY A 97 -1.06 20.13 -13.78
CA GLY A 97 -0.58 20.38 -15.14
C GLY A 97 0.68 19.60 -15.54
N TYR A 98 1.10 18.61 -14.75
CA TYR A 98 2.16 17.69 -15.16
C TYR A 98 1.59 16.68 -16.16
N ALA A 99 2.18 16.63 -17.36
CA ALA A 99 1.83 15.68 -18.41
C ALA A 99 3.03 14.80 -18.75
N VAL A 100 2.76 13.54 -19.08
CA VAL A 100 3.75 12.61 -19.65
C VAL A 100 4.23 13.22 -20.97
N LYS A 101 5.54 13.41 -21.10
CA LYS A 101 6.16 13.87 -22.34
C LYS A 101 6.17 12.76 -23.39
#